data_AF-A0A9P7AXM9-F1
#
_entry.id   AF-A0A9P7AXM9-F1
#
_cell.length_a   1.000
_cell.length_b   1.000
_cell.length_c   1.000
_cell.angle_alpha   90.00
_cell.angle_beta   90.00
_cell.angle_gamma   90.00
#
_symmetry.space_group_name_H-M   'P 1'
#
loop_
_entity.id
_entity.type
_entity.pdbx_description
1 polymer ?
#
loop_
_entity_poly.entity_id
_entity_poly.type
_entity_poly.pdbx_seq_one_letter_code
_entity_poly.pdbx_strand_id
1 'polypeptide(L)'
;MPPFDDFIHISTGPPTGPRSSSSADYGVPSDYYENAQGKRWSTEAFMADSIRTNHPKHHLTITPGYSINFLEFGNASDDVTYSTHGNPANTMAVRQFIPPARRYNDEKGGTFVQQTQFGCYDYVYKGQPFLIYIATGSEGGMMTNFFSYILVEDSGKEGKAVAQKKADDLIAAAASWTQELHDEVMVFDQGFWQKNKELWQNIQKSNWDDVILEKNRKEAIIEDVVGFFNSQAKYEEFNVPWKRGVIFYGPPGNGKTISTKALMHDVMKRKNPSVECLYVKTFNSYMGPEAGIRNIFLMARRMAPCILIFEDIDSLVNVAVRSYFLNEVDGLESNHGILMIGSTNHLERLDPGIAKRPSRFDRKYLFDVPTREERVQYCEYWRHKLRNNKKIDFPEEMSGRVSDITDDFSFAYMKEAFVAALLVLAGKTDEETYNWRHWEDPLSGNMLWKEIKKQVENLRKEMDEESEDSSSLNMMSGLWPGISTILDERSPPSKPMEIRGAMPRYM
;
A
#
# COMPACT_ATOMS: atom_id res chain seq x y z
N MET A 1 -54.87 -20.80 16.39
CA MET A 1 -53.95 -21.82 16.94
C MET A 1 -53.80 -22.90 15.88
N PRO A 2 -52.57 -23.12 15.38
CA PRO A 2 -51.45 -23.72 16.12
C PRO A 2 -50.30 -22.73 16.42
N PRO A 3 -49.33 -23.11 17.27
CA PRO A 3 -48.30 -22.22 17.80
C PRO A 3 -47.09 -22.10 16.86
N PHE A 4 -46.48 -20.91 16.88
CA PHE A 4 -45.18 -20.61 16.30
C PHE A 4 -44.09 -21.18 17.22
N ASP A 5 -43.21 -22.03 16.69
CA ASP A 5 -42.02 -22.50 17.39
C ASP A 5 -40.90 -21.45 17.35
N ASP A 6 -40.63 -20.91 18.54
CA ASP A 6 -39.35 -20.61 19.18
C ASP A 6 -38.17 -20.14 18.32
N PHE A 7 -38.00 -18.81 18.32
CA PHE A 7 -36.71 -18.15 18.18
C PHE A 7 -36.17 -17.75 19.57
N ILE A 8 -34.95 -18.25 19.85
CA ILE A 8 -33.93 -17.73 20.77
C ILE A 8 -34.15 -17.96 22.28
N HIS A 9 -33.60 -19.08 22.77
CA HIS A 9 -33.10 -19.16 24.15
C HIS A 9 -31.70 -18.52 24.23
N ILE A 10 -31.60 -17.30 24.76
CA ILE A 10 -30.35 -16.78 25.32
C ILE A 10 -30.22 -17.40 26.73
N SER A 11 -29.24 -18.29 26.92
CA SER A 11 -28.84 -18.76 28.25
C SER A 11 -27.60 -18.00 28.70
N THR A 12 -27.74 -17.15 29.72
CA THR A 12 -26.64 -16.43 30.40
C THR A 12 -26.37 -17.00 31.79
N GLY A 13 -26.37 -18.34 31.93
CA GLY A 13 -26.05 -19.02 33.19
C GLY A 13 -24.87 -19.98 33.06
N PRO A 14 -24.09 -20.21 34.14
CA PRO A 14 -23.03 -21.22 34.12
C PRO A 14 -23.67 -22.62 33.96
N PRO A 15 -23.01 -23.56 33.26
CA PRO A 15 -23.62 -24.84 32.94
C PRO A 15 -23.87 -25.64 34.22
N THR A 16 -25.13 -26.02 34.42
CA THR A 16 -25.54 -27.00 35.42
C THR A 16 -24.98 -28.38 35.06
N GLY A 17 -24.69 -29.18 36.09
CA GLY A 17 -23.88 -30.41 36.04
C GLY A 17 -24.35 -31.56 35.14
N PRO A 18 -23.70 -32.74 35.27
CA PRO A 18 -23.57 -33.71 34.19
C PRO A 18 -24.90 -34.34 33.81
N ARG A 19 -25.30 -34.16 32.54
CA ARG A 19 -26.39 -34.94 31.94
C ARG A 19 -25.86 -36.33 31.58
N SER A 20 -26.44 -37.36 32.22
CA SER A 20 -26.17 -38.75 31.91
C SER A 20 -26.92 -39.21 30.66
N SER A 21 -26.13 -39.80 29.76
CA SER A 21 -26.41 -40.88 28.80
C SER A 21 -27.39 -40.72 27.63
N SER A 22 -26.87 -41.17 26.48
CA SER A 22 -27.55 -41.90 25.39
C SER A 22 -28.14 -41.11 24.21
N SER A 23 -27.25 -40.54 23.41
CA SER A 23 -27.21 -40.71 21.95
C SER A 23 -25.92 -40.04 21.48
N ALA A 24 -25.05 -40.81 20.83
CA ALA A 24 -23.85 -40.25 20.25
C ALA A 24 -24.29 -39.47 19.00
N ASP A 25 -24.54 -38.18 19.20
CA ASP A 25 -24.87 -37.23 18.15
C ASP A 25 -23.55 -36.87 17.43
N TYR A 26 -23.02 -37.83 16.67
CA TYR A 26 -21.81 -37.65 15.86
C TYR A 26 -22.14 -36.71 14.70
N GLY A 27 -21.84 -35.43 14.87
CA GLY A 27 -22.05 -34.41 13.85
C GLY A 27 -21.07 -33.25 13.98
N VAL A 28 -20.98 -32.44 12.93
CA VAL A 28 -20.09 -31.25 12.89
C VAL A 28 -20.16 -30.39 14.16
N PRO A 29 -21.32 -30.18 14.82
CA PRO A 29 -21.37 -29.45 16.08
C PRO A 29 -20.70 -30.16 17.27
N SER A 30 -20.85 -31.48 17.42
CA SER A 30 -20.18 -32.23 18.51
C SER A 30 -18.66 -32.18 18.32
N ASP A 31 -18.21 -32.39 17.07
CA ASP A 31 -16.79 -32.33 16.71
C ASP A 31 -16.20 -30.93 16.96
N TYR A 32 -16.99 -29.88 16.68
CA TYR A 32 -16.62 -28.49 16.97
C TYR A 32 -16.45 -28.25 18.48
N TYR A 33 -17.40 -28.69 19.32
CA TYR A 33 -17.33 -28.48 20.76
C TYR A 33 -16.23 -29.33 21.43
N GLU A 34 -16.02 -30.56 20.98
CA GLU A 34 -14.90 -31.40 21.45
C GLU A 34 -13.54 -30.79 21.06
N ASN A 35 -13.39 -30.31 19.83
CA ASN A 35 -12.19 -29.59 19.38
C ASN A 35 -11.94 -28.32 20.19
N ALA A 36 -13.00 -27.56 20.48
CA ALA A 36 -12.93 -26.32 21.23
C ALA A 36 -12.55 -26.53 22.71
N GLN A 37 -12.82 -27.71 23.28
CA GLN A 37 -12.54 -28.06 24.69
C GLN A 37 -11.22 -28.84 24.88
N GLY A 38 -10.56 -29.26 23.81
CA GLY A 38 -9.37 -30.11 23.87
C GLY A 38 -8.16 -29.47 24.55
N LYS A 39 -7.37 -30.27 25.28
CA LYS A 39 -6.02 -29.89 25.72
C LYS A 39 -5.14 -29.68 24.48
N ARG A 40 -4.79 -28.43 24.18
CA ARG A 40 -3.90 -28.10 23.06
C ARG A 40 -2.44 -28.25 23.48
N TRP A 41 -1.75 -29.24 22.90
CA TRP A 41 -0.30 -29.33 22.97
C TRP A 41 0.34 -28.30 22.04
N SER A 42 1.60 -27.94 22.31
CA SER A 42 2.36 -27.14 21.35
C SER A 42 2.41 -27.90 20.02
N THR A 43 1.93 -27.26 18.96
CA THR A 43 1.91 -27.86 17.62
C THR A 43 3.34 -28.13 17.18
N GLU A 44 4.26 -27.24 17.53
CA GLU A 44 5.67 -27.40 17.24
C GLU A 44 6.26 -28.66 17.88
N ALA A 45 6.06 -28.84 19.19
CA ALA A 45 6.59 -29.98 19.93
C ALA A 45 5.99 -31.31 19.45
N PHE A 46 4.68 -31.35 19.21
CA PHE A 46 4.00 -32.54 18.70
C PHE A 46 4.50 -32.92 17.30
N MET A 47 4.62 -31.94 16.40
CA MET A 47 5.14 -32.16 15.05
C MET A 47 6.59 -32.65 15.09
N ALA A 48 7.45 -32.03 15.91
CA ALA A 48 8.84 -32.44 16.03
C ALA A 48 8.98 -33.90 16.53
N ASP A 49 8.18 -34.30 17.52
CA ASP A 49 8.18 -35.67 18.06
C ASP A 49 7.66 -36.69 17.04
N SER A 50 6.53 -36.37 16.40
CA SER A 50 5.94 -37.21 15.34
C SER A 50 6.92 -37.38 14.16
N ILE A 51 7.56 -36.31 13.71
CA ILE A 51 8.54 -36.35 12.62
C ILE A 51 9.75 -37.20 13.03
N ARG A 52 10.32 -37.01 14.23
CA ARG A 52 11.46 -37.81 14.70
C ARG A 52 11.13 -39.29 14.81
N THR A 53 9.92 -39.63 15.23
CA THR A 53 9.46 -41.01 15.34
C THR A 53 9.35 -41.68 13.98
N ASN A 54 8.82 -40.97 12.98
CA ASN A 54 8.63 -41.52 11.63
C ASN A 54 9.90 -41.45 10.76
N HIS A 55 10.83 -40.53 11.07
CA HIS A 55 12.06 -40.31 10.32
C HIS A 55 13.31 -40.42 11.21
N PRO A 56 13.55 -41.57 11.87
CA PRO A 56 14.61 -41.69 12.88
C PRO A 56 16.04 -41.56 12.31
N LYS A 57 16.19 -41.68 10.99
CA LYS A 57 17.47 -41.53 10.26
C LYS A 57 17.71 -40.13 9.71
N HIS A 58 16.82 -39.18 9.98
CA HIS A 58 16.97 -37.82 9.46
C HIS A 58 17.37 -36.86 10.58
N HIS A 59 18.27 -35.94 10.24
CA HIS A 59 18.46 -34.73 11.00
C HIS A 59 17.28 -33.78 10.74
N LEU A 60 16.73 -33.20 11.80
CA LEU A 60 15.59 -32.28 11.75
C LEU A 60 16.02 -30.88 12.16
N THR A 61 15.83 -29.91 11.26
CA THR A 61 15.94 -28.47 11.52
C THR A 61 14.57 -27.82 11.44
N ILE A 62 14.23 -26.95 12.40
CA ILE A 62 12.94 -26.24 12.46
C ILE A 62 13.22 -24.75 12.24
N THR A 63 12.46 -24.10 11.36
CA THR A 63 12.55 -22.66 11.11
C THR A 63 11.18 -22.00 11.10
N PRO A 64 11.04 -20.75 11.59
CA PRO A 64 9.80 -20.01 11.44
C PRO A 64 9.45 -19.79 9.96
N GLY A 65 8.18 -19.97 9.61
CA GLY A 65 7.66 -19.87 8.25
C GLY A 65 7.35 -18.43 7.81
N TYR A 66 7.25 -17.47 8.72
CA TYR A 66 6.99 -16.06 8.35
C TYR A 66 8.21 -15.39 7.70
N SER A 67 9.41 -15.95 7.88
CA SER A 67 10.66 -15.41 7.35
C SER A 67 11.14 -16.11 6.07
N ILE A 68 10.54 -17.24 5.70
CA ILE A 68 11.01 -18.09 4.60
C ILE A 68 9.83 -18.75 3.90
N ASN A 69 9.72 -18.55 2.59
CA ASN A 69 8.71 -19.23 1.77
C ASN A 69 9.37 -20.25 0.82
N PHE A 70 9.54 -21.50 1.28
CA PHE A 70 10.21 -22.55 0.49
C PHE A 70 9.48 -22.90 -0.81
N LEU A 71 8.14 -22.84 -0.83
CA LEU A 71 7.38 -23.17 -2.02
C LEU A 71 7.54 -22.07 -3.08
N GLU A 72 7.49 -20.81 -2.67
CA GLU A 72 7.68 -19.69 -3.60
C GLU A 72 9.13 -19.61 -4.09
N PHE A 73 10.12 -19.79 -3.20
CA PHE A 73 11.52 -19.95 -3.59
C PHE A 73 11.71 -21.09 -4.60
N GLY A 74 11.04 -22.23 -4.38
CA GLY A 74 11.11 -23.37 -5.28
C GLY A 74 10.42 -23.16 -6.62
N ASN A 75 9.39 -22.31 -6.68
CA ASN A 75 8.75 -21.93 -7.94
C ASN A 75 9.56 -20.90 -8.73
N ALA A 76 10.41 -20.11 -8.07
CA ALA A 76 11.18 -19.04 -8.68
C ALA A 76 12.63 -19.43 -9.04
N SER A 77 13.17 -20.48 -8.43
CA SER A 77 14.58 -20.86 -8.55
C SER A 77 14.76 -22.06 -9.48
N ASP A 78 15.60 -21.91 -10.52
CA ASP A 78 16.00 -23.00 -11.42
C ASP A 78 16.82 -24.09 -10.70
N ASP A 79 17.43 -23.76 -9.56
CA ASP A 79 18.21 -24.69 -8.73
C ASP A 79 17.32 -25.59 -7.87
N VAL A 80 16.00 -25.40 -7.90
CA VAL A 80 15.04 -26.12 -7.08
C VAL A 80 14.03 -26.89 -7.92
N THR A 81 13.76 -28.12 -7.50
CA THR A 81 12.56 -28.86 -7.92
C THR A 81 11.88 -29.43 -6.70
N TYR A 82 10.55 -29.38 -6.65
CA TYR A 82 9.82 -30.02 -5.55
C TYR A 82 8.48 -30.61 -6.00
N SER A 83 8.03 -31.63 -5.28
CA SER A 83 6.72 -32.26 -5.46
C SER A 83 6.12 -32.65 -4.11
N THR A 84 4.80 -32.80 -4.04
CA THR A 84 4.15 -33.31 -2.83
C THR A 84 4.66 -34.71 -2.51
N HIS A 85 5.10 -34.91 -1.27
CA HIS A 85 5.56 -36.20 -0.78
C HIS A 85 4.38 -37.10 -0.42
N GLY A 86 4.40 -38.34 -0.91
CA GLY A 86 3.36 -39.33 -0.64
C GLY A 86 2.01 -38.99 -1.27
N ASN A 87 0.92 -39.23 -0.54
CA ASN A 87 -0.44 -39.00 -1.05
C ASN A 87 -0.83 -37.51 -0.97
N PRO A 88 -1.13 -36.83 -2.10
CA PRO A 88 -1.55 -35.43 -2.09
C PRO A 88 -2.81 -35.14 -1.25
N ALA A 89 -3.67 -36.14 -1.03
CA ALA A 89 -4.85 -36.01 -0.16
C ALA A 89 -4.50 -35.73 1.30
N ASN A 90 -3.25 -35.96 1.72
CA ASN A 90 -2.77 -35.65 3.06
C ASN A 90 -2.26 -34.21 3.19
N THR A 91 -2.32 -33.41 2.12
CA THR A 91 -2.04 -31.97 2.18
C THR A 91 -3.31 -31.21 2.52
N MET A 92 -3.17 -30.21 3.38
CA MET A 92 -4.24 -29.29 3.74
C MET A 92 -3.87 -27.90 3.25
N ALA A 93 -4.70 -27.32 2.39
CA ALA A 93 -4.53 -25.96 1.92
C ALA A 93 -5.84 -25.20 2.03
N VAL A 94 -5.75 -23.94 2.42
CA VAL A 94 -6.87 -23.01 2.38
C VAL A 94 -6.84 -22.30 1.04
N ARG A 95 -7.94 -22.36 0.30
CA ARG A 95 -8.14 -21.56 -0.90
C ARG A 95 -8.93 -20.33 -0.53
N GLN A 96 -8.32 -19.17 -0.71
CA GLN A 96 -8.93 -17.88 -0.49
C GLN A 96 -9.19 -17.20 -1.82
N PHE A 97 -10.42 -16.75 -2.03
CA PHE A 97 -10.73 -15.85 -3.14
C PHE A 97 -10.38 -14.42 -2.73
N ILE A 98 -9.47 -13.80 -3.48
CA ILE A 98 -9.18 -12.39 -3.37
C ILE A 98 -10.01 -11.68 -4.45
N PRO A 99 -11.09 -10.97 -4.07
CA PRO A 99 -11.90 -10.25 -5.04
C PRO A 99 -11.05 -9.19 -5.75
N PRO A 100 -11.32 -8.89 -7.02
CA PRO A 100 -10.61 -7.83 -7.72
C PRO A 100 -10.95 -6.49 -7.05
N ALA A 101 -10.03 -5.53 -7.14
CA ALA A 101 -10.38 -4.15 -6.83
C ALA A 101 -11.56 -3.76 -7.73
N ARG A 102 -12.68 -3.31 -7.15
CA ARG A 102 -13.86 -2.91 -7.92
C ARG A 102 -13.53 -1.69 -8.79
N ARG A 103 -13.03 -1.92 -10.00
CA ARG A 103 -12.89 -0.91 -11.06
C ARG A 103 -13.94 -1.21 -12.12
N TYR A 104 -14.60 -0.16 -12.60
CA TYR A 104 -15.56 -0.27 -13.70
C TYR A 104 -14.85 -0.93 -14.91
N ASN A 105 -15.40 -2.03 -15.45
CA ASN A 105 -14.87 -2.83 -16.57
C ASN A 105 -13.65 -3.75 -16.33
N ASP A 106 -13.28 -4.11 -15.10
CA ASP A 106 -12.38 -5.26 -14.93
C ASP A 106 -13.16 -6.57 -15.13
N GLU A 107 -13.13 -7.11 -16.36
CA GLU A 107 -13.51 -8.51 -16.67
C GLU A 107 -12.58 -9.53 -15.99
N LYS A 108 -11.48 -9.05 -15.37
CA LYS A 108 -10.60 -9.87 -14.56
C LYS A 108 -11.32 -10.25 -13.26
N GLY A 109 -11.88 -11.46 -13.25
CA GLY A 109 -12.34 -12.12 -12.04
C GLY A 109 -11.23 -12.13 -10.98
N GLY A 110 -11.64 -12.12 -9.70
CA GLY A 110 -10.70 -12.18 -8.59
C GLY A 110 -9.78 -13.41 -8.68
N THR A 111 -8.69 -13.39 -7.93
CA THR A 111 -7.73 -14.49 -7.95
C THR A 111 -7.97 -15.44 -6.79
N PHE A 112 -7.82 -16.74 -7.02
CA PHE A 112 -7.72 -17.69 -5.92
C PHE A 112 -6.26 -17.79 -5.50
N VAL A 113 -5.99 -17.50 -4.22
CA VAL A 113 -4.72 -17.82 -3.58
C VAL A 113 -4.89 -19.10 -2.79
N GLN A 114 -3.95 -20.01 -2.93
CA GLN A 114 -3.91 -21.22 -2.14
C GLN A 114 -2.76 -21.11 -1.13
N GLN A 115 -3.08 -21.25 0.15
CA GLN A 115 -2.11 -21.25 1.23
C GLN A 115 -2.06 -22.63 1.88
N THR A 116 -0.91 -23.29 1.80
CA THR A 116 -0.65 -24.57 2.47
C THR A 116 -0.69 -24.36 3.99
N GLN A 117 -1.62 -25.03 4.66
CA GLN A 117 -1.71 -25.11 6.12
C GLN A 117 -0.93 -26.31 6.65
N PHE A 118 -0.94 -27.42 5.90
CA PHE A 118 -0.14 -28.59 6.17
C PHE A 118 0.27 -29.26 4.85
N GLY A 119 1.54 -29.61 4.71
CA GLY A 119 1.99 -30.41 3.57
C GLY A 119 3.40 -30.92 3.77
N CYS A 120 3.73 -32.01 3.08
CA CYS A 120 5.06 -32.58 3.01
C CYS A 120 5.53 -32.60 1.56
N TYR A 121 6.79 -32.26 1.32
CA TYR A 121 7.33 -32.09 -0.03
C TYR A 121 8.70 -32.77 -0.16
N ASP A 122 8.84 -33.57 -1.21
CA ASP A 122 10.14 -34.00 -1.72
C ASP A 122 10.76 -32.78 -2.41
N TYR A 123 11.85 -32.27 -1.84
CA TYR A 123 12.44 -31.00 -2.25
C TYR A 123 13.90 -31.22 -2.61
N VAL A 124 14.32 -30.77 -3.79
CA VAL A 124 15.69 -30.91 -4.25
C VAL A 124 16.26 -29.53 -4.52
N TYR A 125 17.34 -29.16 -3.83
CA TYR A 125 18.05 -27.91 -4.05
C TYR A 125 19.50 -28.19 -4.43
N LYS A 126 19.93 -27.71 -5.60
CA LYS A 126 21.28 -27.97 -6.17
C LYS A 126 21.65 -29.47 -6.16
N GLY A 127 20.68 -30.31 -6.50
CA GLY A 127 20.82 -31.77 -6.51
C GLY A 127 20.85 -32.45 -5.13
N GLN A 128 20.71 -31.71 -4.03
CA GLN A 128 20.60 -32.27 -2.68
C GLN A 128 19.13 -32.50 -2.32
N PRO A 129 18.73 -33.71 -1.91
CA PRO A 129 17.36 -34.00 -1.51
C PRO A 129 17.11 -33.59 -0.05
N PHE A 130 15.89 -33.11 0.18
CA PHE A 130 15.33 -32.72 1.46
C PHE A 130 13.89 -33.21 1.52
N LEU A 131 13.42 -33.50 2.73
CA LEU A 131 11.99 -33.67 3.00
C LEU A 131 11.53 -32.47 3.82
N ILE A 132 10.59 -31.68 3.29
CA ILE A 132 10.13 -30.45 3.93
C ILE A 132 8.67 -30.58 4.35
N TYR A 133 8.41 -30.44 5.65
CA TYR A 133 7.05 -30.25 6.15
C TYR A 133 6.78 -28.76 6.35
N ILE A 134 5.63 -28.29 5.89
CA ILE A 134 5.05 -26.99 6.24
C ILE A 134 3.86 -27.28 7.14
N ALA A 135 3.81 -26.66 8.31
CA ALA A 135 2.68 -26.79 9.21
C ALA A 135 2.32 -25.45 9.87
N THR A 136 1.02 -25.21 9.94
CA THR A 136 0.41 -24.07 10.61
C THR A 136 -0.32 -24.52 11.86
N GLY A 137 -0.03 -23.90 13.00
CA GLY A 137 -0.63 -24.22 14.30
C GLY A 137 -1.21 -22.99 14.98
N SER A 138 -2.36 -23.14 15.65
CA SER A 138 -2.89 -22.13 16.56
C SER A 138 -2.70 -22.59 18.00
N GLU A 139 -1.70 -22.02 18.65
CA GLU A 139 -1.49 -22.15 20.10
C GLU A 139 -2.29 -21.01 20.75
N GLY A 140 -3.20 -21.33 21.67
CA GLY A 140 -4.31 -20.46 22.08
C GLY A 140 -4.01 -18.95 22.13
N GLY A 141 -4.78 -18.16 21.37
CA GLY A 141 -4.60 -16.73 21.19
C GLY A 141 -4.99 -16.28 19.77
N MET A 142 -4.75 -15.01 19.43
CA MET A 142 -4.97 -14.47 18.07
C MET A 142 -3.81 -14.75 17.09
N MET A 143 -2.72 -15.38 17.55
CA MET A 143 -1.53 -15.62 16.72
C MET A 143 -1.52 -17.04 16.17
N THR A 144 -1.38 -17.12 14.85
CA THR A 144 -1.14 -18.37 14.13
C THR A 144 0.37 -18.52 13.93
N ASN A 145 0.94 -19.64 14.37
CA ASN A 145 2.35 -19.96 14.17
C ASN A 145 2.53 -20.77 12.90
N PHE A 146 3.55 -20.44 12.12
CA PHE A 146 3.91 -21.13 10.88
C PHE A 146 5.32 -21.66 11.06
N PHE A 147 5.52 -22.97 10.86
CA PHE A 147 6.83 -23.59 10.93
C PHE A 147 7.10 -24.43 9.69
N SER A 148 8.36 -24.43 9.28
CA SER A 148 8.88 -25.39 8.30
C SER A 148 9.86 -26.32 8.99
N TYR A 149 9.73 -27.62 8.72
CA TYR A 149 10.57 -28.68 9.26
C TYR A 149 11.36 -29.28 8.11
N ILE A 150 12.68 -29.08 8.13
CA ILE A 150 13.60 -29.53 7.08
C ILE A 150 14.30 -30.79 7.56
N LEU A 151 14.13 -31.88 6.82
CA LEU A 151 14.76 -33.16 7.08
C LEU A 151 15.84 -33.44 6.05
N VAL A 152 16.99 -33.88 6.55
CA VAL A 152 18.14 -34.31 5.74
C VAL A 152 18.61 -35.66 6.27
N GLU A 153 18.84 -36.64 5.40
CA GLU A 153 19.30 -37.97 5.82
C GLU A 153 20.65 -37.88 6.54
N ASP A 154 20.72 -38.46 7.75
CA ASP A 154 21.90 -38.51 8.60
C ASP A 154 22.65 -39.82 8.35
N SER A 155 23.79 -39.75 7.66
CA SER A 155 24.61 -40.92 7.33
C SER A 155 25.55 -41.39 8.46
N GLY A 156 25.35 -40.98 9.73
CA GLY A 156 26.06 -41.54 10.89
C GLY A 156 26.75 -40.50 11.80
N LYS A 157 27.82 -40.87 12.51
CA LYS A 157 28.41 -40.04 13.61
C LYS A 157 28.91 -38.65 13.17
N GLU A 158 29.39 -38.50 11.93
CA GLU A 158 29.74 -37.21 11.32
C GLU A 158 28.59 -36.62 10.47
N GLY A 159 27.54 -37.40 10.24
CA GLY A 159 26.41 -37.08 9.35
C GLY A 159 25.53 -35.95 9.88
N LYS A 160 25.33 -35.82 11.20
CA LYS A 160 24.52 -34.73 11.76
C LYS A 160 25.05 -33.34 11.46
N ALA A 161 26.36 -33.12 11.60
CA ALA A 161 26.96 -31.82 11.32
C ALA A 161 26.88 -31.48 9.83
N VAL A 162 27.08 -32.47 8.96
CA VAL A 162 26.94 -32.32 7.50
C VAL A 162 25.48 -32.07 7.12
N ALA A 163 24.53 -32.79 7.72
CA ALA A 163 23.10 -32.66 7.47
C ALA A 163 22.56 -31.30 7.95
N GLN A 164 22.99 -30.84 9.13
CA GLN A 164 22.70 -29.49 9.63
C GLN A 164 23.20 -28.44 8.65
N LYS A 165 24.44 -28.53 8.20
CA LYS A 165 25.01 -27.58 7.25
C LYS A 165 24.22 -27.53 5.94
N LYS A 166 23.81 -28.67 5.40
CA LYS A 166 22.95 -28.73 4.19
C LYS A 166 21.60 -28.04 4.42
N ALA A 167 20.98 -28.23 5.58
CA ALA A 167 19.74 -27.55 5.94
C ALA A 167 19.96 -26.03 6.05
N ASP A 168 21.05 -25.60 6.71
CA ASP A 168 21.40 -24.18 6.87
C ASP A 168 21.66 -23.51 5.50
N ASP A 169 22.35 -24.19 4.58
CA ASP A 169 22.62 -23.68 3.22
C ASP A 169 21.31 -23.45 2.44
N LEU A 170 20.33 -24.36 2.56
CA LEU A 170 19.01 -24.21 1.94
C LEU A 170 18.19 -23.09 2.61
N ILE A 171 18.15 -23.07 3.94
CA ILE A 171 17.46 -22.04 4.74
C ILE A 171 18.01 -20.66 4.37
N ALA A 172 19.33 -20.51 4.31
CA ALA A 172 19.98 -19.24 3.98
C ALA A 172 19.63 -18.79 2.55
N ALA A 173 19.65 -19.70 1.57
CA ALA A 173 19.29 -19.37 0.19
C ALA A 173 17.82 -18.93 0.08
N ALA A 174 16.90 -19.71 0.66
CA ALA A 174 15.47 -19.40 0.63
C ALA A 174 15.14 -18.11 1.41
N ALA A 175 15.80 -17.88 2.55
CA ALA A 175 15.63 -16.67 3.35
C ALA A 175 16.16 -15.43 2.62
N SER A 176 17.33 -15.52 1.98
CA SER A 176 17.89 -14.44 1.16
C SER A 176 16.92 -14.06 0.04
N TRP A 177 16.45 -15.05 -0.71
CA TRP A 177 15.48 -14.84 -1.78
C TRP A 177 14.16 -14.25 -1.26
N THR A 178 13.68 -14.70 -0.10
CA THR A 178 12.43 -14.18 0.49
C THR A 178 12.57 -12.71 0.89
N GLN A 179 13.76 -12.27 1.31
CA GLN A 179 14.04 -10.89 1.70
C GLN A 179 14.27 -9.95 0.50
N GLU A 180 14.73 -10.47 -0.63
CA GLU A 180 14.83 -9.73 -1.89
C GLU A 180 13.44 -9.29 -2.38
N LEU A 181 13.38 -8.13 -3.03
CA LEU A 181 12.15 -7.63 -3.64
C LEU A 181 12.02 -8.13 -5.08
N HIS A 182 10.87 -8.75 -5.39
CA HIS A 182 10.58 -9.32 -6.70
C HIS A 182 9.47 -8.52 -7.40
N ASP A 183 9.84 -7.34 -7.93
CA ASP A 183 8.91 -6.34 -8.47
C ASP A 183 7.94 -5.76 -7.41
N GLU A 184 8.51 -5.38 -6.27
CA GLU A 184 7.80 -4.96 -5.07
C GLU A 184 8.43 -3.71 -4.45
N VAL A 185 7.67 -3.01 -3.61
CA VAL A 185 8.18 -1.96 -2.72
C VAL A 185 7.84 -2.33 -1.30
N MET A 186 8.77 -2.12 -0.37
CA MET A 186 8.47 -2.30 1.04
C MET A 186 7.64 -1.13 1.56
N VAL A 187 6.51 -1.44 2.17
CA VAL A 187 5.60 -0.47 2.79
C VAL A 187 5.49 -0.79 4.27
N PHE A 188 5.77 0.20 5.12
CA PHE A 188 5.51 0.11 6.55
C PHE A 188 4.12 0.66 6.84
N ASP A 189 3.23 -0.21 7.29
CA ASP A 189 1.86 0.12 7.64
C ASP A 189 1.41 -0.77 8.81
N GLN A 190 0.55 -0.22 9.67
CA GLN A 190 -0.02 -0.94 10.83
C GLN A 190 1.01 -1.68 11.72
N GLY A 191 2.24 -1.18 11.79
CA GLY A 191 3.28 -1.69 12.68
C GLY A 191 4.23 -2.73 12.10
N PHE A 192 4.12 -3.07 10.82
CA PHE A 192 5.02 -4.02 10.19
C PHE A 192 5.30 -3.68 8.72
N TRP A 193 6.40 -4.23 8.22
CA TRP A 193 6.78 -4.11 6.83
C TRP A 193 6.08 -5.15 5.96
N GLN A 194 5.59 -4.72 4.80
CA GLN A 194 4.93 -5.58 3.82
C GLN A 194 5.46 -5.29 2.42
N LYS A 195 5.58 -6.33 1.60
CA LYS A 195 5.87 -6.20 0.17
C LYS A 195 4.60 -5.74 -0.56
N ASN A 196 4.69 -4.68 -1.34
CA ASN A 196 3.54 -4.11 -2.05
C ASN A 196 3.79 -4.04 -3.57
N LYS A 197 3.28 -5.04 -4.29
CA LYS A 197 3.37 -5.14 -5.75
C LYS A 197 2.47 -4.14 -6.49
N GLU A 198 1.31 -3.78 -5.93
CA GLU A 198 0.42 -2.79 -6.54
C GLU A 198 1.07 -1.39 -6.57
N LEU A 199 1.69 -1.00 -5.46
CA LEU A 199 2.44 0.26 -5.38
C LEU A 199 3.61 0.25 -6.36
N TRP A 200 4.35 -0.85 -6.45
CA TRP A 200 5.41 -1.02 -7.44
C TRP A 200 4.89 -0.80 -8.87
N GLN A 201 3.81 -1.47 -9.26
CA GLN A 201 3.20 -1.32 -10.59
C GLN A 201 2.75 0.11 -10.88
N ASN A 202 2.27 0.83 -9.87
CA ASN A 202 1.89 2.24 -10.01
C ASN A 202 3.11 3.15 -10.16
N ILE A 203 4.22 2.84 -9.49
CA ILE A 203 5.49 3.57 -9.62
C ILE A 203 6.08 3.37 -11.01
N GLN A 204 6.03 2.16 -11.57
CA GLN A 204 6.53 1.88 -12.94
C GLN A 204 5.81 2.72 -14.03
N LYS A 205 4.63 3.27 -13.73
CA LYS A 205 3.87 4.15 -14.64
C LYS A 205 4.20 5.63 -14.48
N SER A 206 5.08 5.99 -13.54
CA SER A 206 5.37 7.40 -13.20
C SER A 206 6.66 7.85 -13.87
N ASN A 207 6.61 8.80 -14.79
CA ASN A 207 7.79 9.39 -15.43
C ASN A 207 7.92 10.88 -15.10
N TRP A 208 9.14 11.39 -15.06
CA TRP A 208 9.41 12.83 -14.97
C TRP A 208 8.82 13.64 -16.12
N ASP A 209 8.58 13.02 -17.28
CA ASP A 209 7.87 13.66 -18.39
C ASP A 209 6.43 14.04 -18.02
N ASP A 210 5.80 13.31 -17.08
CA ASP A 210 4.45 13.58 -16.59
C ASP A 210 4.43 14.60 -15.43
N VAL A 211 5.60 14.98 -14.91
CA VAL A 211 5.72 15.94 -13.81
C VAL A 211 5.94 17.33 -14.39
N ILE A 212 4.94 18.20 -14.28
CA ILE A 212 5.07 19.60 -14.68
C ILE A 212 5.75 20.37 -13.54
N LEU A 213 6.97 20.82 -13.81
CA LEU A 213 7.80 21.60 -12.91
C LEU A 213 8.84 22.35 -13.74
N GLU A 214 9.25 23.54 -13.29
CA GLU A 214 10.39 24.26 -13.87
C GLU A 214 11.60 23.34 -14.11
N LYS A 215 12.14 23.39 -15.34
CA LYS A 215 13.22 22.50 -15.80
C LYS A 215 14.41 22.47 -14.83
N ASN A 216 14.88 23.63 -14.38
CA ASN A 216 16.02 23.73 -13.47
C ASN A 216 15.74 23.07 -12.11
N ARG A 217 14.51 23.19 -11.59
CA ARG A 217 14.11 22.55 -10.32
C ARG A 217 14.05 21.04 -10.49
N LYS A 218 13.47 20.57 -11.60
CA LYS A 218 13.41 19.14 -11.94
C LYS A 218 14.81 18.53 -12.00
N GLU A 219 15.72 19.16 -12.75
CA GLU A 219 17.11 18.72 -12.87
C GLU A 219 17.84 18.73 -11.52
N ALA A 220 17.64 19.77 -10.70
CA ALA A 220 18.24 19.85 -9.37
C ALA A 220 17.77 18.73 -8.44
N ILE A 221 16.45 18.41 -8.44
CA ILE A 221 15.90 17.33 -7.62
C ILE A 221 16.47 15.97 -8.06
N ILE A 222 16.52 15.72 -9.38
CA ILE A 222 17.07 14.48 -9.93
C ILE A 222 18.54 14.35 -9.54
N GLU A 223 19.34 15.40 -9.70
CA GLU A 223 20.76 15.37 -9.37
C GLU A 223 21.01 15.16 -7.87
N ASP A 224 20.25 15.83 -6.99
CA ASP A 224 20.45 15.66 -5.55
C ASP A 224 20.11 14.26 -5.03
N VAL A 225 19.20 13.54 -5.71
CA VAL A 225 18.79 12.17 -5.34
C VAL A 225 19.58 11.11 -6.10
N VAL A 226 19.57 11.15 -7.42
CA VAL A 226 20.27 10.16 -8.27
C VAL A 226 21.78 10.37 -8.20
N GLY A 227 22.24 11.62 -8.21
CA GLY A 227 23.65 11.97 -8.08
C GLY A 227 24.24 11.60 -6.71
N PHE A 228 23.43 11.60 -5.64
CA PHE A 228 23.83 11.10 -4.32
C PHE A 228 24.28 9.64 -4.39
N PHE A 229 23.51 8.77 -5.05
CA PHE A 229 23.87 7.36 -5.20
C PHE A 229 25.03 7.14 -6.16
N ASN A 230 25.16 7.96 -7.20
CA ASN A 230 26.32 7.92 -8.11
C ASN A 230 27.64 8.37 -7.45
N SER A 231 27.56 9.13 -6.35
CA SER A 231 28.71 9.77 -5.74
C SER A 231 29.29 9.02 -4.54
N GLN A 232 28.87 7.77 -4.26
CA GLN A 232 29.31 6.99 -3.10
C GLN A 232 30.83 7.05 -2.86
N ALA A 233 31.63 6.77 -3.90
CA ALA A 233 33.08 6.78 -3.80
C ALA A 233 33.66 8.14 -3.39
N LYS A 234 33.04 9.26 -3.83
CA LYS A 234 33.46 10.61 -3.43
C LYS A 234 33.15 10.89 -1.95
N TYR A 235 32.01 10.40 -1.45
CA TYR A 235 31.70 10.53 -0.02
C TYR A 235 32.73 9.80 0.84
N GLU A 236 33.14 8.61 0.41
CA GLU A 236 34.19 7.83 1.08
C GLU A 236 35.56 8.52 1.01
N GLU A 237 35.97 8.98 -0.18
CA GLU A 237 37.23 9.71 -0.40
C GLU A 237 37.36 10.95 0.50
N PHE A 238 36.29 11.73 0.64
CA PHE A 238 36.27 12.93 1.48
C PHE A 238 35.94 12.65 2.96
N ASN A 239 35.74 11.39 3.34
CA ASN A 239 35.34 10.97 4.69
C ASN A 239 34.08 11.71 5.19
N VAL A 240 33.11 11.92 4.31
CA VAL A 240 31.82 12.56 4.59
C VAL A 240 30.76 11.48 4.77
N PRO A 241 29.84 11.60 5.75
CA PRO A 241 28.74 10.65 5.91
C PRO A 241 27.92 10.53 4.62
N TRP A 242 27.88 9.34 4.03
CA TRP A 242 27.03 9.03 2.86
C TRP A 242 25.57 8.84 3.30
N LYS A 243 24.94 9.94 3.74
CA LYS A 243 23.51 10.04 4.07
C LYS A 243 22.99 11.39 3.62
N ARG A 244 21.71 11.47 3.27
CA ARG A 244 21.09 12.73 2.81
C ARG A 244 19.62 12.79 3.18
N GLY A 245 19.08 13.99 3.40
CA GLY A 245 17.65 14.19 3.58
C GLY A 245 17.11 15.32 2.70
N VAL A 246 16.02 15.03 2.02
CA VAL A 246 15.32 15.96 1.13
C VAL A 246 13.91 16.18 1.64
N ILE A 247 13.47 17.43 1.71
CA ILE A 247 12.08 17.80 2.01
C ILE A 247 11.42 18.37 0.75
N PHE A 248 10.26 17.82 0.40
CA PHE A 248 9.31 18.43 -0.55
C PHE A 248 8.22 19.13 0.25
N TYR A 249 8.07 20.44 0.07
CA TYR A 249 7.10 21.22 0.82
C TYR A 249 6.32 22.19 -0.07
N GLY A 250 5.17 22.64 0.40
CA GLY A 250 4.32 23.59 -0.31
C GLY A 250 2.85 23.15 -0.31
N PRO A 251 1.93 23.95 -0.87
CA PRO A 251 0.50 23.67 -0.84
C PRO A 251 0.12 22.29 -1.43
N PRO A 252 -1.00 21.70 -0.98
CA PRO A 252 -1.47 20.42 -1.50
C PRO A 252 -1.83 20.52 -2.99
N GLY A 253 -1.70 19.40 -3.71
CA GLY A 253 -2.09 19.33 -5.11
C GLY A 253 -1.07 19.82 -6.14
N ASN A 254 0.14 20.24 -5.73
CA ASN A 254 1.18 20.78 -6.62
C ASN A 254 2.31 19.79 -6.98
N GLY A 255 2.02 18.49 -6.94
CA GLY A 255 2.93 17.50 -7.56
C GLY A 255 4.05 16.91 -6.67
N LYS A 256 4.00 17.09 -5.34
CA LYS A 256 4.93 16.43 -4.40
C LYS A 256 4.94 14.90 -4.56
N THR A 257 3.77 14.26 -4.44
CA THR A 257 3.65 12.79 -4.49
C THR A 257 4.00 12.20 -5.87
N ILE A 258 3.61 12.85 -6.97
CA ILE A 258 3.97 12.37 -8.33
C ILE A 258 5.48 12.48 -8.58
N SER A 259 6.13 13.54 -8.07
CA SER A 259 7.59 13.71 -8.14
C SER A 259 8.32 12.63 -7.32
N THR A 260 7.83 12.32 -6.12
CA THR A 260 8.35 11.19 -5.32
C THR A 260 8.26 9.88 -6.08
N LYS A 261 7.12 9.58 -6.72
CA LYS A 261 6.96 8.35 -7.51
C LYS A 261 7.86 8.31 -8.75
N ALA A 262 8.04 9.44 -9.44
CA ALA A 262 8.97 9.54 -10.57
C ALA A 262 10.43 9.29 -10.12
N LEU A 263 10.84 9.83 -8.97
CA LEU A 263 12.14 9.53 -8.36
C LEU A 263 12.30 8.05 -8.01
N MET A 264 11.30 7.46 -7.35
CA MET A 264 11.30 6.03 -7.02
C MET A 264 11.50 5.19 -8.28
N HIS A 265 10.76 5.50 -9.35
CA HIS A 265 10.88 4.81 -10.62
C HIS A 265 12.29 4.90 -11.20
N ASP A 266 12.92 6.09 -11.19
CA ASP A 266 14.28 6.25 -11.70
C ASP A 266 15.34 5.53 -10.86
N VAL A 267 15.22 5.52 -9.53
CA VAL A 267 16.19 4.80 -8.71
C VAL A 267 16.03 3.29 -8.78
N MET A 268 14.81 2.78 -8.93
CA MET A 268 14.54 1.34 -9.10
C MET A 268 15.11 0.77 -10.41
N LYS A 269 15.29 1.60 -11.45
CA LYS A 269 15.94 1.17 -12.70
C LYS A 269 17.44 0.91 -12.52
N ARG A 270 18.03 1.41 -11.44
CA ARG A 270 19.47 1.29 -11.19
C ARG A 270 19.80 -0.15 -10.83
N LYS A 271 20.88 -0.67 -11.42
CA LYS A 271 21.39 -2.02 -11.14
C LYS A 271 22.72 -2.02 -10.39
N ASN A 272 23.43 -0.89 -10.36
CA ASN A 272 24.74 -0.80 -9.72
C ASN A 272 24.99 0.58 -9.07
N PRO A 273 24.87 0.70 -7.75
CA PRO A 273 24.20 -0.26 -6.87
C PRO A 273 22.69 -0.35 -7.19
N SER A 274 22.06 -1.50 -6.91
CA SER A 274 20.60 -1.55 -6.77
C SER A 274 20.20 -0.62 -5.63
N VAL A 275 19.14 0.15 -5.80
CA VAL A 275 18.65 1.08 -4.78
C VAL A 275 17.22 0.71 -4.43
N GLU A 276 17.03 0.25 -3.19
CA GLU A 276 15.73 -0.17 -2.72
C GLU A 276 14.86 1.02 -2.30
N CYS A 277 13.55 0.90 -2.42
CA CYS A 277 12.60 1.92 -1.99
C CYS A 277 11.76 1.42 -0.82
N LEU A 278 11.72 2.23 0.24
CA LEU A 278 11.00 1.97 1.47
C LEU A 278 9.98 3.09 1.68
N TYR A 279 8.70 2.74 1.79
CA TYR A 279 7.60 3.68 1.92
C TYR A 279 6.96 3.60 3.30
N VAL A 280 6.91 4.72 4.03
CA VAL A 280 6.36 4.77 5.39
C VAL A 280 5.02 5.50 5.38
N LYS A 281 3.96 4.80 5.79
CA LYS A 281 2.62 5.40 5.95
C LYS A 281 2.32 5.84 7.38
N THR A 282 2.95 5.22 8.37
CA THR A 282 2.69 5.49 9.79
C THR A 282 3.91 5.15 10.63
N PHE A 283 4.04 5.75 11.81
CA PHE A 283 4.98 5.30 12.84
C PHE A 283 4.36 4.31 13.82
N ASN A 284 3.03 4.14 13.80
CA ASN A 284 2.35 3.28 14.76
C ASN A 284 2.75 1.82 14.61
N SER A 285 2.99 1.15 15.75
CA SER A 285 3.18 -0.29 15.83
C SER A 285 2.47 -0.88 17.05
N TYR A 286 2.32 -2.20 17.08
CA TYR A 286 1.75 -2.91 18.24
C TYR A 286 2.52 -2.67 19.55
N MET A 287 3.82 -2.32 19.45
CA MET A 287 4.68 -2.02 20.60
C MET A 287 4.82 -0.51 20.87
N GLY A 288 3.99 0.31 20.23
CA GLY A 288 4.06 1.77 20.28
C GLY A 288 4.84 2.38 19.12
N PRO A 289 4.75 3.70 18.94
CA PRO A 289 5.32 4.37 17.78
C PRO A 289 6.86 4.49 17.82
N GLU A 290 7.51 4.52 18.99
CA GLU A 290 8.98 4.49 19.06
C GLU A 290 9.53 3.17 18.51
N ALA A 291 8.91 2.04 18.84
CA ALA A 291 9.27 0.74 18.27
C ALA A 291 9.04 0.69 16.76
N GLY A 292 7.98 1.34 16.26
CA GLY A 292 7.73 1.48 14.84
C GLY A 292 8.83 2.27 14.13
N ILE A 293 9.20 3.44 14.66
CA ILE A 293 10.31 4.25 14.15
C ILE A 293 11.61 3.42 14.13
N ARG A 294 11.93 2.72 15.22
CA ARG A 294 13.11 1.86 15.29
C ARG A 294 13.09 0.79 14.19
N ASN A 295 11.98 0.09 14.03
CA ASN A 295 11.81 -0.95 13.01
C ASN A 295 11.93 -0.40 11.59
N ILE A 296 11.48 0.85 11.37
CA ILE A 296 11.62 1.52 10.09
C ILE A 296 13.11 1.73 9.75
N PHE A 297 13.87 2.31 10.68
CA PHE A 297 15.29 2.60 10.45
C PHE A 297 16.15 1.33 10.43
N LEU A 298 15.84 0.30 11.22
CA LEU A 298 16.51 -1.00 11.14
C LEU A 298 16.34 -1.64 9.75
N MET A 299 15.14 -1.56 9.17
CA MET A 299 14.93 -2.03 7.80
C MET A 299 15.71 -1.20 6.79
N ALA A 300 15.72 0.13 6.93
CA ALA A 300 16.48 1.01 6.04
C ALA A 300 17.98 0.73 6.08
N ARG A 301 18.56 0.49 7.26
CA ARG A 301 19.97 0.09 7.40
C ARG A 301 20.25 -1.26 6.75
N ARG A 302 19.33 -2.22 6.89
CA ARG A 302 19.47 -3.56 6.28
C ARG A 302 19.37 -3.53 4.75
N MET A 303 18.55 -2.64 4.21
CA MET A 303 18.29 -2.52 2.76
C MET A 303 19.13 -1.43 2.10
N ALA A 304 20.07 -0.81 2.82
CA ALA A 304 20.95 0.19 2.24
C ALA A 304 21.81 -0.42 1.10
N PRO A 305 22.00 0.29 -0.03
CA PRO A 305 21.55 1.66 -0.28
C PRO A 305 20.05 1.74 -0.64
N CYS A 306 19.36 2.70 -0.04
CA CYS A 306 17.90 2.84 -0.22
C CYS A 306 17.42 4.28 -0.16
N ILE A 307 16.23 4.52 -0.73
CA ILE A 307 15.41 5.69 -0.42
C ILE A 307 14.36 5.33 0.63
N LEU A 308 14.32 6.12 1.71
CA LEU A 308 13.30 6.04 2.76
C LEU A 308 12.33 7.22 2.66
N ILE A 309 11.07 6.93 2.31
CA ILE A 309 10.04 7.93 2.01
C ILE A 309 9.08 8.07 3.19
N PHE A 310 8.91 9.30 3.64
CA PHE A 310 7.92 9.73 4.62
C PHE A 310 6.92 10.68 3.94
N GLU A 311 5.72 10.20 3.64
CA GLU A 311 4.64 11.07 3.16
C GLU A 311 3.98 11.79 4.34
N ASP A 312 3.59 13.05 4.15
CA ASP A 312 3.01 13.94 5.17
C ASP A 312 3.73 13.85 6.53
N ILE A 313 5.04 14.09 6.54
CA ILE A 313 5.91 13.91 7.72
C ILE A 313 5.49 14.78 8.92
N ASP A 314 4.77 15.89 8.70
CA ASP A 314 4.17 16.72 9.76
C ASP A 314 3.05 15.99 10.51
N SER A 315 2.36 15.06 9.86
CA SER A 315 1.36 14.20 10.49
C SER A 315 2.00 13.02 11.24
N LEU A 316 3.16 12.55 10.77
CA LEU A 316 3.88 11.41 11.37
C LEU A 316 4.63 11.81 12.64
N VAL A 317 5.33 12.95 12.62
CA VAL A 317 6.19 13.38 13.71
C VAL A 317 5.40 14.24 14.72
N ASN A 318 4.73 13.59 15.66
CA ASN A 318 4.09 14.27 16.80
C ASN A 318 5.09 14.58 17.93
N VAL A 319 4.68 15.43 18.88
CA VAL A 319 5.53 15.90 20.01
C VAL A 319 6.11 14.74 20.83
N ALA A 320 5.36 13.64 21.02
CA ALA A 320 5.78 12.52 21.86
C ALA A 320 6.91 11.71 21.22
N VAL A 321 6.85 11.47 19.91
CA VAL A 321 7.79 10.59 19.19
C VAL A 321 8.94 11.34 18.53
N ARG A 322 8.83 12.67 18.48
CA ARG A 322 9.77 13.57 17.81
C ARG A 322 11.23 13.38 18.19
N SER A 323 11.54 13.33 19.47
CA SER A 323 12.92 13.17 19.94
C SER A 323 13.49 11.82 19.53
N TYR A 324 12.65 10.77 19.53
CA TYR A 324 13.04 9.44 19.10
C TYR A 324 13.33 9.40 17.59
N PHE A 325 12.44 9.97 16.77
CA PHE A 325 12.65 10.10 15.33
C PHE A 325 13.93 10.86 14.99
N LEU A 326 14.18 11.99 15.66
CA LEU A 326 15.39 12.78 15.49
C LEU A 326 16.67 12.00 15.80
N ASN A 327 16.67 11.17 16.85
CA ASN A 327 17.82 10.35 17.21
C ASN A 327 18.12 9.31 16.12
N GLU A 328 17.09 8.73 15.51
CA GLU A 328 17.26 7.78 14.41
C GLU A 328 17.74 8.47 13.12
N VAL A 329 17.24 9.67 12.81
CA VAL A 329 17.71 10.50 11.67
C VAL A 329 19.17 10.93 11.84
N ASP A 330 19.56 11.32 13.06
CA ASP A 330 20.94 11.70 13.38
C ASP A 330 21.89 10.50 13.21
N GLY A 331 21.39 9.29 13.44
CA GLY A 331 22.13 8.06 13.24
C GLY A 331 23.08 7.78 14.39
N LEU A 332 22.53 7.56 15.60
CA LEU A 332 23.29 6.92 16.69
C LEU A 332 23.88 5.57 16.22
N GLU A 333 23.21 4.92 15.26
CA GLU A 333 23.71 3.83 14.44
C GLU A 333 23.99 4.32 12.99
N SER A 334 24.89 3.66 12.26
CA SER A 334 25.31 4.11 10.91
C SER A 334 24.16 4.11 9.89
N ASN A 335 23.74 5.30 9.45
CA ASN A 335 22.76 5.49 8.36
C ASN A 335 23.44 5.60 6.97
N HIS A 336 24.56 4.91 6.78
CA HIS A 336 25.32 4.90 5.53
C HIS A 336 24.48 4.34 4.38
N GLY A 337 24.43 5.04 3.25
CA GLY A 337 23.66 4.65 2.06
C GLY A 337 22.17 4.98 2.09
N ILE A 338 21.68 5.68 3.13
CA ILE A 338 20.27 6.03 3.27
C ILE A 338 20.03 7.47 2.80
N LEU A 339 19.13 7.63 1.83
CA LEU A 339 18.56 8.92 1.44
C LEU A 339 17.10 9.00 1.91
N MET A 340 16.79 10.00 2.74
CA MET A 340 15.42 10.22 3.22
C MET A 340 14.71 11.26 2.35
N ILE A 341 13.45 10.99 1.99
CA ILE A 341 12.56 11.97 1.34
C ILE A 341 11.35 12.16 2.24
N GLY A 342 11.17 13.37 2.76
CA GLY A 342 9.96 13.76 3.48
C GLY A 342 9.10 14.69 2.63
N SER A 343 7.78 14.48 2.59
CA SER A 343 6.86 15.50 2.05
C SER A 343 6.04 16.14 3.17
N THR A 344 5.71 17.42 3.03
CA THR A 344 4.81 18.12 3.95
C THR A 344 4.02 19.20 3.22
N ASN A 345 2.82 19.51 3.70
CA ASN A 345 2.09 20.70 3.25
C ASN A 345 2.47 21.95 4.06
N HIS A 346 3.05 21.78 5.24
CA HIS A 346 3.25 22.81 6.25
C HIS A 346 4.67 22.76 6.82
N LEU A 347 5.64 23.34 6.11
CA LEU A 347 7.04 23.36 6.54
C LEU A 347 7.21 24.02 7.92
N GLU A 348 6.37 25.01 8.22
CA GLU A 348 6.32 25.74 9.48
C GLU A 348 5.81 24.92 10.67
N ARG A 349 5.05 23.84 10.42
CA ARG A 349 4.58 22.91 11.45
C ARG A 349 5.62 21.87 11.82
N LEU A 350 6.63 21.67 10.97
CA LEU A 350 7.71 20.75 11.27
C LEU A 350 8.58 21.26 12.42
N ASP A 351 9.07 20.32 13.22
CA ASP A 351 10.02 20.64 14.28
C ASP A 351 11.25 21.38 13.70
N PRO A 352 11.73 22.46 14.35
CA PRO A 352 12.92 23.18 13.91
C PRO A 352 14.15 22.29 13.75
N GLY A 353 14.24 21.21 14.53
CA GLY A 353 15.28 20.18 14.38
C GLY A 353 15.18 19.41 13.07
N ILE A 354 13.99 19.21 12.50
CA ILE A 354 13.81 18.61 11.16
C ILE A 354 14.02 19.66 10.08
N ALA A 355 13.36 20.81 10.23
CA ALA A 355 13.30 21.81 9.18
C ALA A 355 14.58 22.67 9.07
N LYS A 356 15.28 22.97 10.18
CA LYS A 356 16.35 23.98 10.17
C LYS A 356 17.74 23.42 10.42
N ARG A 357 17.87 22.24 11.04
CA ARG A 357 19.18 21.70 11.42
C ARG A 357 19.88 21.05 10.21
N PRO A 358 21.12 21.45 9.89
CA PRO A 358 21.93 20.80 8.86
C PRO A 358 22.14 19.31 9.14
N SER A 359 22.47 18.54 8.08
CA SER A 359 22.79 17.10 8.13
C SER A 359 21.63 16.15 8.46
N ARG A 360 20.41 16.66 8.61
CA ARG A 360 19.16 15.89 8.68
C ARG A 360 18.43 15.96 7.35
N PHE A 361 17.63 17.02 7.16
CA PHE A 361 17.01 17.38 5.89
C PHE A 361 17.62 18.67 5.34
N ASP A 362 18.80 18.50 4.75
CA ASP A 362 19.66 19.56 4.26
C ASP A 362 19.17 20.17 2.94
N ARG A 363 18.40 19.42 2.14
CA ARG A 363 17.81 19.89 0.88
C ARG A 363 16.31 20.11 1.00
N LYS A 364 15.81 21.19 0.40
CA LYS A 364 14.40 21.55 0.42
C LYS A 364 13.96 22.06 -0.93
N TYR A 365 12.85 21.54 -1.42
CA TYR A 365 12.25 21.96 -2.67
C TYR A 365 10.81 22.40 -2.43
N LEU A 366 10.53 23.64 -2.81
CA LEU A 366 9.21 24.22 -2.77
C LEU A 366 8.42 23.80 -4.02
N PHE A 367 7.27 23.18 -3.79
CA PHE A 367 6.21 22.90 -4.75
C PHE A 367 5.08 23.90 -4.51
N ASP A 368 5.28 25.11 -5.02
CA ASP A 368 4.33 26.21 -4.89
C ASP A 368 3.13 26.06 -5.83
N VAL A 369 2.20 27.01 -5.78
CA VAL A 369 1.21 27.20 -6.84
C VAL A 369 1.93 27.36 -8.19
N PRO A 370 1.41 26.73 -9.27
CA PRO A 370 2.07 26.71 -10.56
C PRO A 370 2.14 28.10 -11.18
N THR A 371 3.31 28.41 -11.74
CA THR A 371 3.55 29.58 -12.58
C THR A 371 2.66 29.55 -13.82
N ARG A 372 2.45 30.70 -14.47
CA ARG A 372 1.67 30.77 -15.71
C ARG A 372 2.20 29.78 -16.76
N GLU A 373 3.51 29.67 -16.92
CA GLU A 373 4.16 28.75 -17.85
C GLU A 373 3.84 27.29 -17.51
N GLU A 374 3.88 26.91 -16.23
CA GLU A 374 3.50 25.57 -15.77
C GLU A 374 2.01 25.29 -15.97
N ARG A 375 1.13 26.29 -15.76
CA ARG A 375 -0.31 26.17 -16.05
C ARG A 375 -0.58 26.00 -17.54
N VAL A 376 0.17 26.67 -18.41
CA VAL A 376 0.11 26.45 -19.87
C VAL A 376 0.50 25.00 -20.18
N GLN A 377 1.62 24.50 -19.64
CA GLN A 377 2.02 23.09 -19.82
C GLN A 377 0.95 22.10 -19.34
N TYR A 378 0.26 22.43 -18.24
CA TYR A 378 -0.85 21.62 -17.73
C TYR A 378 -2.05 21.61 -18.69
N CYS A 379 -2.39 22.76 -19.28
CA CYS A 379 -3.44 22.85 -20.30
C CYS A 379 -3.05 22.08 -21.57
N GLU A 380 -1.78 22.15 -21.97
CA GLU A 380 -1.23 21.40 -23.09
C GLU A 380 -1.31 19.87 -22.88
N TYR A 381 -1.06 19.41 -21.66
CA TYR A 381 -1.30 18.03 -21.29
C TYR A 381 -2.77 17.61 -21.51
N TRP A 382 -3.73 18.44 -21.09
CA TRP A 382 -5.16 18.19 -21.33
C TRP A 382 -5.54 18.25 -22.80
N ARG A 383 -4.99 19.21 -23.56
CA ARG A 383 -5.15 19.32 -25.02
C ARG A 383 -4.69 18.04 -25.71
N HIS A 384 -3.50 17.55 -25.36
CA HIS A 384 -2.98 16.29 -25.88
C HIS A 384 -3.86 15.10 -25.47
N LYS A 385 -4.32 15.04 -24.23
CA LYS A 385 -5.21 13.97 -23.73
C LYS A 385 -6.55 13.94 -24.48
N LEU A 386 -7.07 15.10 -24.89
CA LEU A 386 -8.36 15.23 -25.57
C LEU A 386 -8.26 15.22 -27.10
N ARG A 387 -7.06 15.21 -27.69
CA ARG A 387 -6.81 15.34 -29.15
C ARG A 387 -7.59 14.38 -30.05
N ASN A 388 -7.92 13.19 -29.55
CA ASN A 388 -8.63 12.16 -30.30
C ASN A 388 -10.15 12.20 -30.09
N ASN A 389 -10.66 13.10 -29.25
CA ASN A 389 -12.08 13.22 -28.95
C ASN A 389 -12.78 14.09 -30.00
N LYS A 390 -13.50 13.45 -30.93
CA LYS A 390 -14.23 14.16 -32.00
C LYS A 390 -15.36 15.07 -31.51
N LYS A 391 -15.83 14.91 -30.26
CA LYS A 391 -16.92 15.72 -29.68
C LYS A 391 -16.40 16.96 -28.94
N ILE A 392 -15.10 17.06 -28.70
CA ILE A 392 -14.51 18.11 -27.87
C ILE A 392 -13.46 18.83 -28.68
N ASP A 393 -13.70 20.10 -28.93
CA ASP A 393 -12.74 21.00 -29.57
C ASP A 393 -11.91 21.72 -28.52
N PHE A 394 -10.59 21.55 -28.57
CA PHE A 394 -9.60 22.24 -27.71
C PHE A 394 -8.54 22.90 -28.61
N PRO A 395 -8.79 24.14 -29.08
CA PRO A 395 -7.84 24.88 -29.89
C PRO A 395 -6.62 25.34 -29.09
N GLU A 396 -5.49 25.51 -29.77
CA GLU A 396 -4.20 25.87 -29.16
C GLU A 396 -4.25 27.15 -28.30
N GLU A 397 -4.97 28.16 -28.75
CA GLU A 397 -5.13 29.43 -28.04
C GLU A 397 -5.83 29.29 -26.68
N MET A 398 -6.63 28.23 -26.49
CA MET A 398 -7.36 27.99 -25.23
C MET A 398 -6.39 27.69 -24.09
N SER A 399 -5.24 27.05 -24.34
CA SER A 399 -4.25 26.76 -23.29
C SER A 399 -3.76 28.03 -22.60
N GLY A 400 -3.47 29.07 -23.38
CA GLY A 400 -3.09 30.39 -22.85
C GLY A 400 -4.23 31.03 -22.06
N ARG A 401 -5.45 31.03 -22.63
CA ARG A 401 -6.62 31.65 -22.00
C ARG A 401 -7.02 30.98 -20.69
N VAL A 402 -7.00 29.65 -20.62
CA VAL A 402 -7.26 28.89 -19.38
C VAL A 402 -6.18 29.22 -18.35
N SER A 403 -4.91 29.23 -18.75
CA SER A 403 -3.81 29.55 -17.82
C SER A 403 -3.90 30.96 -17.22
N ASP A 404 -4.48 31.93 -17.95
CA ASP A 404 -4.69 33.30 -17.50
C ASP A 404 -5.82 33.40 -16.46
N ILE A 405 -6.90 32.64 -16.64
CA ILE A 405 -8.04 32.67 -15.70
C ILE A 405 -7.87 31.77 -14.47
N THR A 406 -6.89 30.86 -14.48
CA THR A 406 -6.58 29.94 -13.36
C THR A 406 -5.40 30.42 -12.53
N ASP A 407 -5.16 31.73 -12.41
CA ASP A 407 -4.15 32.25 -11.49
C ASP A 407 -4.40 31.81 -10.05
N ASP A 408 -3.34 31.52 -9.29
CA ASP A 408 -3.34 30.94 -7.93
C ASP A 408 -3.96 29.54 -7.78
N PHE A 409 -4.41 28.89 -8.86
CA PHE A 409 -4.92 27.53 -8.77
C PHE A 409 -3.78 26.52 -8.67
N SER A 410 -3.88 25.58 -7.72
CA SER A 410 -3.05 24.38 -7.74
C SER A 410 -3.37 23.50 -8.96
N PHE A 411 -2.48 22.58 -9.32
CA PHE A 411 -2.80 21.60 -10.38
C PHE A 411 -4.03 20.75 -10.04
N ALA A 412 -4.33 20.54 -8.76
CA ALA A 412 -5.54 19.84 -8.34
C ALA A 412 -6.81 20.66 -8.64
N TYR A 413 -6.81 21.97 -8.38
CA TYR A 413 -7.91 22.86 -8.76
C TYR A 413 -8.08 22.97 -10.27
N MET A 414 -6.98 23.08 -11.02
CA MET A 414 -7.04 23.04 -12.49
C MET A 414 -7.62 21.71 -12.99
N LYS A 415 -7.19 20.58 -12.41
CA LYS A 415 -7.73 19.25 -12.74
C LYS A 415 -9.23 19.21 -12.53
N GLU A 416 -9.71 19.73 -11.41
CA GLU A 416 -11.13 19.79 -11.07
C GLU A 416 -11.90 20.60 -12.10
N ALA A 417 -11.43 21.81 -12.44
CA ALA A 417 -12.06 22.64 -13.47
C ALA A 417 -12.22 21.90 -14.81
N PHE A 418 -11.18 21.19 -15.26
CA PHE A 418 -11.24 20.37 -16.47
C PHE A 418 -12.22 19.19 -16.32
N VAL A 419 -12.15 18.44 -15.23
CA VAL A 419 -12.99 17.25 -15.02
C VAL A 419 -14.47 17.64 -14.90
N ALA A 420 -14.80 18.63 -14.08
CA ALA A 420 -16.15 19.14 -13.92
C ALA A 420 -16.72 19.62 -15.25
N ALA A 421 -15.94 20.38 -16.04
CA ALA A 421 -16.38 20.84 -17.35
C ALA A 421 -16.68 19.68 -18.31
N LEU A 422 -15.79 18.68 -18.35
CA LEU A 422 -15.98 17.49 -19.19
C LEU A 422 -17.18 16.65 -18.76
N LEU A 423 -17.46 16.53 -17.46
CA LEU A 423 -18.62 15.80 -16.94
C LEU A 423 -19.93 16.49 -17.33
N VAL A 424 -19.99 17.82 -17.25
CA VAL A 424 -21.16 18.58 -17.70
C VAL A 424 -21.37 18.40 -19.21
N LEU A 425 -20.30 18.41 -20.01
CA LEU A 425 -20.41 18.14 -21.45
C LEU A 425 -20.83 16.70 -21.75
N ALA A 426 -20.39 15.72 -20.96
CA ALA A 426 -20.79 14.33 -21.09
C ALA A 426 -22.30 14.15 -20.80
N GLY A 427 -22.84 14.86 -19.80
CA GLY A 427 -24.27 14.85 -19.49
C GLY A 427 -25.16 15.55 -20.52
N LYS A 428 -24.61 16.51 -21.28
CA LYS A 428 -25.34 17.28 -22.32
C LYS A 428 -25.42 16.57 -23.69
N THR A 429 -25.15 15.26 -23.77
CA THR A 429 -24.88 14.58 -25.05
C THR A 429 -26.08 14.39 -26.00
N ASP A 430 -27.26 14.96 -25.72
CA ASP A 430 -28.45 14.88 -26.59
C ASP A 430 -28.98 16.24 -27.11
N GLU A 431 -28.35 17.38 -26.84
CA GLU A 431 -28.82 18.69 -27.36
C GLU A 431 -27.92 19.30 -28.45
N GLU A 432 -28.58 19.79 -29.51
CA GLU A 432 -28.00 20.34 -30.73
C GLU A 432 -26.96 21.44 -30.47
N THR A 433 -25.85 21.35 -31.19
CA THR A 433 -24.71 22.27 -31.11
C THR A 433 -25.11 23.65 -31.68
N TYR A 434 -25.64 24.55 -30.84
CA TYR A 434 -25.93 25.93 -31.26
C TYR A 434 -24.64 26.75 -31.37
N ASN A 435 -24.20 26.97 -32.62
CA ASN A 435 -23.12 27.89 -32.98
C ASN A 435 -23.58 29.35 -32.89
N TRP A 436 -23.47 29.98 -31.72
CA TRP A 436 -23.47 31.43 -31.62
C TRP A 436 -22.03 31.95 -31.73
N ARG A 437 -21.70 32.57 -32.86
CA ARG A 437 -20.44 33.31 -33.06
C ARG A 437 -20.63 34.72 -32.48
N HIS A 438 -19.92 35.05 -31.40
CA HIS A 438 -19.63 36.45 -31.08
C HIS A 438 -18.35 36.86 -31.80
N TRP A 439 -18.35 38.04 -32.41
CA TRP A 439 -17.31 38.51 -33.33
C TRP A 439 -16.07 39.08 -32.62
N GLU A 440 -16.06 39.13 -31.28
CA GLU A 440 -14.98 39.74 -30.47
C GLU A 440 -14.05 38.73 -29.77
N ASP A 441 -14.46 37.47 -29.58
CA ASP A 441 -13.63 36.41 -28.96
C ASP A 441 -13.75 35.08 -29.75
N PRO A 442 -12.67 34.58 -30.36
CA PRO A 442 -12.65 33.31 -31.11
C PRO A 442 -13.17 32.10 -30.32
N LEU A 443 -12.99 32.11 -28.99
CA LEU A 443 -13.41 31.02 -28.12
C LEU A 443 -14.86 31.15 -27.64
N SER A 444 -15.53 32.27 -27.90
CA SER A 444 -16.91 32.53 -27.42
C SER A 444 -17.94 31.53 -27.89
N GLY A 445 -17.69 30.79 -28.98
CA GLY A 445 -18.54 29.71 -29.46
C GLY A 445 -18.20 28.34 -28.87
N ASN A 446 -17.02 28.16 -28.28
CA ASN A 446 -16.51 26.87 -27.84
C ASN A 446 -17.14 26.43 -26.51
N MET A 447 -17.83 25.29 -26.52
CA MET A 447 -18.55 24.77 -25.34
C MET A 447 -17.62 24.39 -24.19
N LEU A 448 -16.44 23.83 -24.49
CA LEU A 448 -15.44 23.49 -23.48
C LEU A 448 -14.91 24.75 -22.78
N TRP A 449 -14.60 25.80 -23.55
CA TRP A 449 -14.17 27.08 -22.99
C TRP A 449 -15.21 27.69 -22.05
N LYS A 450 -16.47 27.75 -22.49
CA LYS A 450 -17.57 28.28 -21.66
C LYS A 450 -17.70 27.54 -20.34
N GLU A 451 -17.66 26.21 -20.41
CA GLU A 451 -17.83 25.39 -19.22
C GLU A 451 -16.61 25.48 -18.29
N ILE A 452 -15.38 25.42 -18.81
CA ILE A 452 -14.16 25.64 -18.00
C ILE A 452 -14.22 27.00 -17.30
N LYS A 453 -14.56 28.08 -18.01
CA LYS A 453 -14.65 29.41 -17.43
C LYS A 453 -15.66 29.45 -16.27
N LYS A 454 -16.83 28.85 -16.45
CA LYS A 454 -17.86 28.72 -15.41
C LYS A 454 -17.35 27.93 -14.20
N GLN A 455 -16.67 26.80 -14.42
CA GLN A 455 -16.12 25.98 -13.33
C GLN A 455 -15.01 26.71 -12.57
N VAL A 456 -14.14 27.45 -13.28
CA VAL A 456 -13.11 28.28 -12.66
C VAL A 456 -13.73 29.39 -11.80
N GLU A 457 -14.77 30.08 -12.28
CA GLU A 457 -15.49 31.09 -11.51
C GLU A 457 -16.14 30.52 -10.24
N ASN A 458 -16.70 29.31 -10.32
CA ASN A 458 -17.29 28.63 -9.15
C ASN A 458 -16.21 28.24 -8.13
N LEU A 459 -15.14 27.58 -8.58
CA LEU A 459 -14.02 27.18 -7.70
C LEU A 459 -13.37 28.39 -7.02
N ARG A 460 -13.28 29.53 -7.70
CA ARG A 460 -12.79 30.77 -7.07
C ARG A 460 -13.67 31.23 -5.92
N LYS A 461 -14.99 31.22 -6.10
CA LYS A 461 -15.93 31.60 -5.03
C LYS A 461 -15.80 30.68 -3.82
N GLU A 462 -15.69 29.38 -4.05
CA GLU A 462 -15.49 28.40 -2.97
C GLU A 462 -14.16 28.66 -2.22
N MET A 463 -13.08 28.94 -2.95
CA MET A 463 -11.78 29.29 -2.33
C MET A 463 -11.85 30.58 -1.49
N ASP A 464 -12.56 31.60 -1.99
CA ASP A 464 -12.73 32.86 -1.28
C ASP A 464 -13.57 32.66 0.00
N GLU A 465 -14.66 31.89 -0.07
CA GLU A 465 -15.52 31.54 1.07
C GLU A 465 -14.75 30.73 2.15
N GLU A 466 -13.94 29.75 1.75
CA GLU A 466 -13.09 28.99 2.69
C GLU A 466 -12.04 29.87 3.37
N SER A 467 -11.51 30.88 2.66
CA SER A 467 -10.53 31.80 3.22
C SER A 467 -11.14 32.69 4.32
N GLU A 468 -12.42 33.09 4.17
CA GLU A 468 -13.17 33.88 5.16
C GLU A 468 -13.56 33.04 6.39
N ASP A 469 -14.02 31.80 6.19
CA ASP A 469 -14.42 30.88 7.26
C ASP A 469 -13.22 30.26 8.02
N SER A 470 -12.02 30.27 7.44
CA SER A 470 -10.78 29.83 8.12
C SER A 470 -10.40 30.66 9.36
N SER A 471 -11.07 31.80 9.56
CA SER A 471 -11.03 32.56 10.82
C SER A 471 -11.80 31.90 11.98
N SER A 472 -12.51 30.79 11.74
CA SER A 472 -13.21 29.97 12.74
C SER A 472 -13.08 28.45 12.50
N LEU A 473 -12.03 27.87 13.09
CA LEU A 473 -11.85 26.44 13.48
C LEU A 473 -12.04 25.29 12.45
N ASN A 474 -10.88 24.71 12.07
CA ASN A 474 -10.48 23.31 11.83
C ASN A 474 -11.50 22.15 11.71
N MET A 475 -11.14 21.29 10.73
CA MET A 475 -11.49 19.88 10.45
C MET A 475 -12.73 19.60 9.60
N MET A 476 -12.51 19.24 8.32
CA MET A 476 -12.98 17.94 7.82
C MET A 476 -12.23 17.44 6.57
N SER A 477 -12.10 16.12 6.56
CA SER A 477 -11.40 15.26 5.61
C SER A 477 -12.12 15.11 4.28
N GLY A 478 -11.33 15.02 3.21
CA GLY A 478 -11.64 14.56 1.86
C GLY A 478 -12.96 13.84 1.65
N LEU A 479 -13.91 14.57 1.06
CA LEU A 479 -14.90 14.17 0.06
C LEU A 479 -15.70 15.44 -0.27
N TRP A 480 -15.34 16.13 -1.37
CA TRP A 480 -15.92 17.44 -1.70
C TRP A 480 -17.31 17.28 -2.37
N PRO A 481 -18.29 18.18 -2.12
CA PRO A 481 -19.71 17.95 -2.41
C PRO A 481 -20.11 18.02 -3.90
N GLY A 482 -19.23 18.45 -4.81
CA GLY A 482 -19.57 18.67 -6.23
C GLY A 482 -20.01 17.43 -7.02
N ILE A 483 -19.77 16.23 -6.48
CA ILE A 483 -20.23 14.96 -7.08
C ILE A 483 -21.68 14.64 -6.67
N SER A 484 -22.18 15.16 -5.55
CA SER A 484 -23.54 14.83 -5.07
C SER A 484 -24.63 15.42 -5.97
N THR A 485 -24.39 16.60 -6.53
CA THR A 485 -25.41 17.35 -7.28
C THR A 485 -25.64 16.82 -8.69
N ILE A 486 -24.68 16.08 -9.26
CA ILE A 486 -24.80 15.48 -10.62
C ILE A 486 -25.40 14.06 -10.56
N LEU A 487 -25.46 13.44 -9.37
CA LEU A 487 -26.04 12.10 -9.17
C LEU A 487 -27.49 12.13 -8.63
N ASP A 488 -28.07 13.31 -8.41
CA ASP A 488 -29.38 13.46 -7.76
C ASP A 488 -30.55 13.74 -8.72
N GLU A 489 -30.45 13.30 -9.97
CA GLU A 489 -31.65 13.03 -10.79
C GLU A 489 -32.11 11.59 -10.56
N ARG A 490 -32.64 11.32 -9.36
CA ARG A 490 -33.51 10.16 -9.13
C ARG A 490 -34.97 10.56 -9.32
N SER A 491 -35.65 9.71 -10.10
CA SER A 491 -37.06 9.76 -10.46
C SER A 491 -37.99 10.12 -9.29
N PRO A 492 -39.16 10.75 -9.56
CA PRO A 492 -40.06 11.21 -8.50
C PRO A 492 -40.52 10.04 -7.60
N PRO A 493 -40.75 10.28 -6.31
CA PRO A 493 -41.11 9.22 -5.37
C PRO A 493 -42.43 8.58 -5.79
N SER A 494 -42.40 7.27 -6.04
CA SER A 494 -43.60 6.45 -6.15
C SER A 494 -44.42 6.58 -4.86
N LYS A 495 -45.72 6.89 -4.99
CA LYS A 495 -46.68 7.04 -3.89
C LYS A 495 -46.56 5.92 -2.84
N PRO A 496 -46.71 6.23 -1.54
CA PRO A 496 -46.77 5.20 -0.51
C PRO A 496 -48.00 4.31 -0.72
N MET A 497 -47.78 3.00 -0.71
CA MET A 497 -48.83 1.99 -0.75
C MET A 497 -49.51 1.97 0.62
N GLU A 498 -50.76 2.45 0.71
CA GLU A 498 -51.58 2.36 1.92
C GLU A 498 -51.86 0.91 2.29
N ILE A 499 -51.27 0.43 3.38
CA ILE A 499 -51.72 -0.80 4.03
C ILE A 499 -52.78 -0.40 5.06
N ARG A 500 -54.05 -0.64 4.70
CA ARG A 500 -55.22 -0.46 5.58
C ARG A 500 -55.06 -1.29 6.86
N GLY A 501 -54.97 -0.61 7.99
CA GLY A 501 -55.12 -1.22 9.30
C GLY A 501 -56.59 -1.60 9.57
N ALA A 502 -56.82 -2.86 9.92
CA ALA A 502 -58.02 -3.28 10.62
C ALA A 502 -57.59 -3.97 11.92
N MET A 503 -57.69 -3.23 13.03
CA MET A 503 -57.76 -3.85 14.36
C MET A 503 -59.07 -4.65 14.49
N PRO A 504 -59.07 -5.69 15.31
CA PRO A 504 -60.10 -5.74 16.36
C PRO A 504 -59.52 -6.03 17.76
N ARG A 505 -59.64 -4.99 18.58
CA ARG A 505 -60.05 -4.90 20.00
C ARG A 505 -60.43 -6.15 20.82
N TYR A 506 -59.90 -6.12 22.07
CA TYR A 506 -60.38 -6.62 23.39
C TYR A 506 -60.52 -8.15 23.58
N MET A 507 -60.12 -8.76 24.70
CA MET A 507 -59.96 -8.33 26.10
C MET A 507 -58.59 -8.69 26.69
#